data_AF-A0A1V4DDE5-F1
#
_entry.id   AF-A0A1V4DDE5-F1
#
_cell.length_a   1.000
_cell.length_b   1.000
_cell.length_c   1.000
_cell.angle_alpha   90.00
_cell.angle_beta   90.00
_cell.angle_gamma   90.00
#
_symmetry.space_group_name_H-M   'P 1'
#
loop_
_entity.id
_entity.type
_entity.pdbx_description
1 polymer ?
#
loop_
_entity_poly.entity_id
_entity_poly.type
_entity_poly.pdbx_seq_one_letter_code
_entity_poly.pdbx_strand_id
1 'polypeptide(L)'
;MESLTRLPVVGPALAWLMRTRAWRSYERLDRVHWSRLAAAITFTSFIAFFPLIAVGAAIGAATLSRSQMAQLQKKLAQQIPGISGQLDLGALVQNAATIGVVAGALLLFTGISWVGSLRECLRAVWELEEDPGNPLVRKVKDAFVLIGLGGVALVSFAVSALAATAVGRVARLIGIPENGIGGWLLRIAAFLIAVGADFLLLCYVLTWLPGVEPPRHTVAVAALIGAIGFELLKLLLSSYLKDVAAKSMYGAFGVPIALLLWINFTAKLTLYCAAWTATPPAAQAEDEAEWAAEADKAQPSEEPSEPSEPSEGPSGSSGPPEPEGEKHRAGGPEGPSAAA
;
A
#
# COMPACT_ATOMS: atom_id res chain seq x y z
N MET A 1 2.05 29.11 2.23
CA MET A 1 3.37 28.56 1.80
C MET A 1 4.25 29.60 1.10
N GLU A 2 3.70 30.71 0.59
CA GLU A 2 4.46 31.81 -0.05
C GLU A 2 5.39 32.63 0.86
N SER A 3 5.25 32.51 2.19
CA SER A 3 6.08 33.27 3.14
C SER A 3 7.48 32.65 3.31
N LEU A 4 7.63 31.34 3.07
CA LEU A 4 8.91 30.62 3.26
C LEU A 4 9.86 30.74 2.05
N THR A 5 9.35 31.08 0.87
CA THR A 5 10.15 31.29 -0.35
C THR A 5 10.78 32.69 -0.44
N ARG A 6 10.43 33.62 0.45
CA ARG A 6 10.99 34.99 0.49
C ARG A 6 12.31 35.12 1.28
N LEU A 7 12.85 34.04 1.83
CA LEU A 7 14.13 34.07 2.55
C LEU A 7 15.31 34.07 1.54
N PRO A 8 16.20 35.07 1.55
CA PRO A 8 17.14 35.34 0.47
C PRO A 8 18.21 34.25 0.24
N VAL A 9 18.43 33.37 1.21
CA VAL A 9 19.43 32.27 1.13
C VAL A 9 18.76 30.89 0.97
N VAL A 10 17.55 30.72 1.50
CA VAL A 10 16.82 29.43 1.47
C VAL A 10 15.86 29.36 0.28
N GLY A 11 15.38 30.50 -0.22
CA GLY A 11 14.45 30.59 -1.35
C GLY A 11 14.94 29.91 -2.63
N PRO A 12 16.20 30.10 -3.09
CA PRO A 12 16.71 29.46 -4.30
C PRO A 12 16.90 27.94 -4.14
N ALA A 13 17.40 27.49 -2.98
CA ALA A 13 17.60 26.07 -2.69
C ALA A 13 16.26 25.34 -2.48
N LEU A 14 15.29 26.00 -1.85
CA LEU A 14 13.94 25.51 -1.69
C LEU A 14 13.20 25.48 -3.03
N ALA A 15 13.35 26.49 -3.89
CA ALA A 15 12.81 26.49 -5.25
C ALA A 15 13.44 25.40 -6.14
N TRP A 16 14.75 25.17 -6.00
CA TRP A 16 15.44 24.06 -6.68
C TRP A 16 14.95 22.70 -6.18
N LEU A 17 14.81 22.52 -4.87
CA LEU A 17 14.25 21.32 -4.26
C LEU A 17 12.80 21.10 -4.71
N MET A 18 11.99 22.15 -4.80
CA MET A 18 10.60 22.09 -5.25
C MET A 18 10.46 21.72 -6.74
N ARG A 19 11.46 22.01 -7.58
CA ARG A 19 11.50 21.54 -8.99
C ARG A 19 11.89 20.07 -9.12
N THR A 20 12.43 19.43 -8.08
CA THR A 20 12.82 18.02 -8.17
C THR A 20 11.58 17.13 -8.30
N ARG A 21 11.73 16.03 -9.07
CA ARG A 21 10.67 15.00 -9.19
C ARG A 21 10.29 14.41 -7.83
N ALA A 22 11.23 14.39 -6.87
CA ALA A 22 11.00 13.94 -5.51
C ALA A 22 9.98 14.82 -4.78
N TRP A 23 10.10 16.14 -4.88
CA TRP A 23 9.15 17.07 -4.26
C TRP A 23 7.78 17.02 -4.93
N ARG A 24 7.71 17.00 -6.27
CA ARG A 24 6.44 16.87 -7.00
C ARG A 24 5.71 15.56 -6.66
N SER A 25 6.46 14.47 -6.48
CA SER A 25 5.90 13.19 -6.02
C SER A 25 5.35 13.30 -4.59
N TYR A 26 6.05 14.00 -3.70
CA TYR A 26 5.56 14.26 -2.34
C TYR A 26 4.31 15.14 -2.32
N GLU A 27 4.26 16.20 -3.12
CA GLU A 27 3.09 17.07 -3.24
C GLU A 27 1.86 16.29 -3.71
N ARG A 28 2.04 15.38 -4.68
CA ARG A 28 0.99 14.46 -5.10
C ARG A 28 0.47 13.59 -3.96
N LEU A 29 1.37 13.02 -3.15
CA LEU A 29 1.00 12.23 -1.97
C LEU A 29 0.22 13.03 -0.94
N ASP A 30 0.59 14.29 -0.74
CA ASP A 30 -0.09 15.17 0.21
C ASP A 30 -1.53 15.47 -0.25
N ARG A 31 -1.72 15.75 -1.55
CA ARG A 31 -3.04 15.96 -2.17
C ARG A 31 -3.99 14.78 -1.96
N VAL A 32 -3.48 13.55 -2.05
CA VAL A 32 -4.29 12.33 -1.86
C VAL A 32 -4.35 11.85 -0.41
N HIS A 33 -3.88 12.65 0.55
CA HIS A 33 -3.85 12.32 1.97
C HIS A 33 -3.18 10.96 2.25
N TRP A 34 -2.00 10.73 1.67
CA TRP A 34 -1.28 9.44 1.70
C TRP A 34 -1.14 8.79 3.09
N SER A 35 -1.15 9.56 4.18
CA SER A 35 -1.12 9.01 5.53
C SER A 35 -2.35 8.16 5.84
N ARG A 36 -3.54 8.52 5.32
CA ARG A 36 -4.77 7.72 5.44
C ARG A 36 -4.68 6.45 4.60
N LEU A 37 -4.18 6.55 3.37
CA LEU A 37 -3.94 5.40 2.49
C LEU A 37 -2.96 4.41 3.13
N ALA A 38 -1.84 4.90 3.66
CA ALA A 38 -0.86 4.09 4.37
C ALA A 38 -1.48 3.40 5.59
N ALA A 39 -2.34 4.09 6.35
CA ALA A 39 -3.04 3.50 7.49
C ALA A 39 -4.00 2.37 7.06
N ALA A 40 -4.75 2.55 5.96
CA ALA A 40 -5.62 1.51 5.41
C ALA A 40 -4.84 0.25 4.99
N ILE A 41 -3.72 0.43 4.28
CA ILE A 41 -2.81 -0.68 3.94
C ILE A 41 -2.26 -1.31 5.22
N THR A 42 -1.86 -0.51 6.20
CA THR A 42 -1.28 -1.03 7.46
C THR A 42 -2.26 -1.91 8.22
N PHE A 43 -3.48 -1.43 8.41
CA PHE A 43 -4.53 -2.14 9.13
C PHE A 43 -4.90 -3.47 8.45
N THR A 44 -5.12 -3.44 7.13
CA THR A 44 -5.45 -4.64 6.36
C THR A 44 -4.29 -5.63 6.34
N SER A 45 -3.04 -5.16 6.23
CA SER A 45 -1.84 -6.02 6.27
C SER A 45 -1.70 -6.71 7.63
N PHE A 46 -1.92 -5.95 8.72
CA PHE A 46 -1.81 -6.46 10.08
C PHE A 46 -2.86 -7.53 10.36
N ILE A 47 -4.10 -7.35 9.90
CA ILE A 47 -5.15 -8.38 10.02
C ILE A 47 -4.80 -9.63 9.21
N ALA A 48 -4.35 -9.48 7.96
CA ALA A 48 -3.96 -10.59 7.10
C ALA A 48 -2.74 -11.37 7.63
N PHE A 49 -1.94 -10.75 8.50
CA PHE A 49 -0.74 -11.35 9.07
C PHE A 49 -1.04 -12.55 9.99
N PHE A 50 -2.13 -12.52 10.77
CA PHE A 50 -2.44 -13.61 11.70
C PHE A 50 -2.82 -14.91 10.98
N PRO A 51 -3.77 -14.92 10.02
CA PRO A 51 -4.04 -16.11 9.22
C PRO A 51 -2.82 -16.56 8.41
N LEU A 52 -1.99 -15.62 7.93
CA LEU A 52 -0.77 -15.94 7.21
C LEU A 52 0.22 -16.73 8.06
N ILE A 53 0.47 -16.30 9.30
CA ILE A 53 1.31 -17.06 10.25
C ILE A 53 0.71 -18.43 10.51
N ALA A 54 -0.60 -18.51 10.77
CA ALA A 54 -1.26 -19.77 11.08
C ALA A 54 -1.15 -20.79 9.93
N VAL A 55 -1.35 -20.35 8.68
CA VAL A 55 -1.12 -21.17 7.49
C VAL A 55 0.34 -21.58 7.36
N GLY A 56 1.28 -20.65 7.53
CA GLY A 56 2.71 -20.95 7.48
C GLY A 56 3.13 -21.97 8.55
N ALA A 57 2.57 -21.86 9.75
CA ALA A 57 2.83 -22.78 10.84
C ALA A 57 2.20 -24.17 10.59
N ALA A 58 1.00 -24.23 10.01
CA ALA A 58 0.35 -25.49 9.60
C ALA A 58 1.14 -26.19 8.48
N ILE A 59 1.60 -25.45 7.46
CA ILE A 59 2.48 -25.98 6.40
C ILE A 59 3.79 -26.47 7.00
N GLY A 60 4.38 -25.69 7.90
CA GLY A 60 5.59 -26.09 8.61
C GLY A 60 5.40 -27.40 9.38
N ALA A 61 4.29 -27.54 10.11
CA ALA A 61 3.97 -28.74 10.89
C ALA A 61 3.75 -29.97 9.99
N ALA A 62 3.23 -29.77 8.78
CA ALA A 62 3.02 -30.84 7.80
C ALA A 62 4.30 -31.26 7.05
N THR A 63 5.28 -30.36 6.89
CA THR A 63 6.44 -30.57 6.00
C THR A 63 7.78 -30.72 6.71
N LEU A 64 7.97 -30.11 7.89
CA LEU A 64 9.23 -30.16 8.63
C LEU A 64 9.23 -31.30 9.66
N SER A 65 10.40 -31.89 9.89
CA SER A 65 10.60 -32.79 11.02
C SER A 65 10.52 -32.03 12.35
N ARG A 66 10.26 -32.75 13.46
CA ARG A 66 10.21 -32.14 14.81
C ARG A 66 11.49 -31.36 15.16
N SER A 67 12.66 -31.83 14.72
CA SER A 67 13.93 -31.16 14.97
C SER A 67 14.11 -29.88 14.14
N GLN A 68 13.67 -29.89 12.87
CA GLN A 68 13.67 -28.69 12.01
C GLN A 68 12.69 -27.63 12.53
N MET A 69 11.51 -28.05 13.00
CA MET A 69 10.52 -27.15 13.59
C MET A 69 11.05 -26.51 14.87
N ALA A 70 11.67 -27.29 15.78
CA ALA A 70 12.28 -26.75 17.00
C ALA A 70 13.42 -25.75 16.69
N GLN A 71 14.20 -26.01 15.64
CA GLN A 71 15.26 -25.11 15.20
C GLN A 71 14.70 -23.80 14.60
N LEU A 72 13.62 -23.88 13.84
CA LEU A 72 12.90 -22.71 13.31
C LEU A 72 12.31 -21.87 14.45
N GLN A 73 11.65 -22.51 15.42
CA GLN A 73 11.10 -21.85 16.60
C GLN A 73 12.19 -21.17 17.42
N LYS A 74 13.34 -21.82 17.62
CA LYS A 74 14.48 -21.23 18.33
C LYS A 74 15.01 -19.98 17.61
N LYS A 75 15.08 -20.00 16.27
CA LYS A 75 15.47 -18.83 15.48
C LYS A 75 14.46 -17.69 15.56
N LEU A 76 13.16 -18.01 15.44
CA LEU A 76 12.09 -17.03 15.57
C LEU A 76 12.04 -16.42 16.98
N ALA A 77 12.19 -17.23 18.02
CA ALA A 77 12.25 -16.79 19.42
C ALA A 77 13.45 -15.87 19.70
N GLN A 78 14.59 -16.10 19.03
CA GLN A 78 15.77 -15.24 19.13
C GLN A 78 15.60 -13.93 18.38
N GLN A 79 14.85 -13.92 17.28
CA GLN A 79 14.61 -12.72 16.47
C GLN A 79 13.45 -11.87 17.00
N ILE A 80 12.48 -12.49 17.67
CA ILE A 80 11.27 -11.84 18.16
C ILE A 80 11.02 -12.26 19.62
N PRO A 81 11.60 -11.54 20.60
CA PRO A 81 11.36 -11.78 22.02
C PRO A 81 9.86 -11.61 22.34
N GLY A 82 9.23 -12.63 22.93
CA GLY A 82 7.84 -12.56 23.40
C GLY A 82 6.82 -13.48 22.70
N ILE A 83 7.13 -14.00 21.51
CA ILE A 83 6.21 -14.94 20.79
C ILE A 83 6.46 -16.41 21.20
N SER A 84 7.64 -16.71 21.72
CA SER A 84 8.13 -18.08 21.96
C SER A 84 7.33 -18.90 22.97
N GLY A 85 6.63 -18.26 23.90
CA GLY A 85 5.84 -18.92 24.95
C GLY A 85 4.36 -19.09 24.65
N GLN A 86 3.85 -18.51 23.55
CA GLN A 86 2.40 -18.50 23.23
C GLN A 86 2.03 -19.43 22.07
N LEU A 87 3.02 -19.93 21.31
CA LEU A 87 2.79 -20.93 20.28
C LEU A 87 2.80 -22.33 20.91
N ASP A 88 1.62 -22.85 21.25
CA ASP A 88 1.48 -24.26 21.64
C ASP A 88 1.60 -25.15 20.39
N LEU A 89 2.85 -25.55 20.09
CA LEU A 89 3.15 -26.45 18.98
C LEU A 89 2.47 -27.82 19.13
N GLY A 90 2.13 -28.25 20.35
CA GLY A 90 1.45 -29.52 20.59
C GLY A 90 0.04 -29.51 20.02
N ALA A 91 -0.72 -28.45 20.31
CA ALA A 91 -2.06 -28.24 19.77
C ALA A 91 -2.04 -28.02 18.24
N LEU A 92 -1.02 -27.32 17.74
CA LEU A 92 -0.87 -27.02 16.31
C LEU A 92 -0.59 -28.28 15.48
N VAL A 93 0.24 -29.20 15.97
CA VAL A 93 0.56 -30.46 15.25
C VAL A 93 -0.64 -31.42 15.26
N GLN A 94 -1.39 -31.49 16.36
CA GLN A 94 -2.55 -32.38 16.45
C GLN A 94 -3.73 -31.93 15.57
N ASN A 95 -3.92 -30.63 15.39
CA ASN A 95 -5.03 -30.06 14.62
C ASN A 95 -4.57 -29.35 13.33
N ALA A 96 -3.37 -29.64 12.84
CA ALA A 96 -2.74 -28.92 11.73
C ALA A 96 -3.63 -28.83 10.47
N ALA A 97 -4.37 -29.91 10.16
CA ALA A 97 -5.27 -29.93 9.02
C ALA A 97 -6.46 -28.96 9.20
N THR A 98 -7.18 -29.04 10.33
CA THR A 98 -8.32 -28.17 10.62
C THR A 98 -7.90 -26.71 10.76
N ILE A 99 -6.81 -26.45 11.49
CA ILE A 99 -6.25 -25.10 11.65
C ILE A 99 -5.80 -24.57 10.29
N GLY A 100 -5.13 -25.39 9.47
CA GLY A 100 -4.70 -25.00 8.13
C GLY A 100 -5.85 -24.63 7.20
N VAL A 101 -6.95 -25.39 7.22
CA VAL A 101 -8.15 -25.09 6.41
C VAL A 101 -8.83 -23.80 6.87
N VAL A 102 -9.08 -23.65 8.16
CA VAL A 102 -9.73 -22.45 8.71
C VAL A 102 -8.85 -21.21 8.51
N ALA A 103 -7.56 -21.31 8.81
CA ALA A 103 -6.61 -20.22 8.59
C ALA A 103 -6.45 -19.92 7.09
N GLY A 104 -6.49 -20.94 6.22
CA GLY A 104 -6.45 -20.76 4.77
C GLY A 104 -7.66 -20.00 4.25
N ALA A 105 -8.87 -20.35 4.70
CA ALA A 105 -10.09 -19.63 4.35
C ALA A 105 -10.06 -18.17 4.85
N LEU A 106 -9.63 -17.95 6.10
CA LEU A 106 -9.44 -16.62 6.66
C LEU A 106 -8.36 -15.82 5.90
N LEU A 107 -7.26 -16.46 5.50
CA LEU A 107 -6.18 -15.83 4.73
C LEU A 107 -6.65 -15.43 3.34
N LEU A 108 -7.44 -16.28 2.67
CA LEU A 108 -8.03 -15.92 1.38
C LEU A 108 -8.96 -14.72 1.52
N PHE A 109 -9.84 -14.72 2.51
CA PHE A 109 -10.76 -13.62 2.74
C PHE A 109 -10.04 -12.30 3.08
N THR A 110 -9.13 -12.34 4.05
CA THR A 110 -8.36 -11.17 4.49
C THR A 110 -7.34 -10.71 3.45
N GLY A 111 -6.74 -11.65 2.71
CA GLY A 111 -5.80 -11.38 1.63
C GLY A 111 -6.47 -10.72 0.42
N ILE A 112 -7.66 -11.15 0.02
CA ILE A 112 -8.42 -10.49 -1.06
C ILE A 112 -8.77 -9.05 -0.65
N SER A 113 -9.21 -8.85 0.59
CA SER A 113 -9.47 -7.51 1.15
C SER A 113 -8.22 -6.64 1.15
N TRP A 114 -7.08 -7.21 1.53
CA TRP A 114 -5.78 -6.52 1.52
C TRP A 114 -5.33 -6.12 0.11
N VAL A 115 -5.44 -7.01 -0.89
CA VAL A 115 -5.10 -6.68 -2.28
C VAL A 115 -6.02 -5.57 -2.81
N GLY A 116 -7.32 -5.65 -2.51
CA GLY A 116 -8.28 -4.61 -2.86
C GLY A 116 -7.90 -3.24 -2.30
N SER A 117 -7.63 -3.17 -0.99
CA SER A 117 -7.18 -1.96 -0.29
C SER A 117 -5.87 -1.41 -0.86
N LEU A 118 -4.88 -2.27 -1.10
CA LEU A 118 -3.61 -1.86 -1.70
C LEU A 118 -3.82 -1.29 -3.10
N ARG A 119 -4.62 -1.96 -3.95
CA ARG A 119 -4.95 -1.51 -5.30
C ARG A 119 -5.68 -0.17 -5.29
N GLU A 120 -6.66 0.02 -4.41
CA GLU A 120 -7.40 1.28 -4.26
C GLU A 120 -6.48 2.41 -3.82
N CYS A 121 -5.61 2.16 -2.84
CA CYS A 121 -4.63 3.16 -2.40
C CYS A 121 -3.64 3.53 -3.52
N LEU A 122 -3.18 2.56 -4.31
CA LEU A 122 -2.30 2.82 -5.45
C LEU A 122 -3.03 3.60 -6.55
N ARG A 123 -4.28 3.26 -6.87
CA ARG A 123 -5.10 4.01 -7.85
C ARG A 123 -5.41 5.42 -7.38
N ALA A 124 -5.64 5.63 -6.08
CA ALA A 124 -5.84 6.95 -5.51
C ALA A 124 -4.60 7.84 -5.69
N VAL A 125 -3.39 7.29 -5.56
CA VAL A 125 -2.14 8.03 -5.86
C VAL A 125 -2.03 8.41 -7.34
N TRP A 126 -2.58 7.58 -8.22
CA TRP A 126 -2.71 7.89 -9.65
C TRP A 126 -3.90 8.78 -9.98
N GLU A 127 -4.68 9.22 -8.97
CA GLU A 127 -5.88 10.04 -9.12
C GLU A 127 -6.91 9.42 -10.08
N LEU A 128 -6.95 8.09 -10.13
CA LEU A 128 -7.91 7.34 -10.94
C LEU A 128 -9.19 7.10 -10.15
N GLU A 129 -10.33 7.22 -10.83
CA GLU A 129 -11.61 6.83 -10.28
C GLU A 129 -11.65 5.33 -9.93
N GLU A 130 -12.49 5.01 -8.94
CA GLU A 130 -12.77 3.64 -8.57
C GLU A 130 -13.35 2.89 -9.78
N ASP A 131 -12.77 1.73 -10.08
CA ASP A 131 -13.16 0.91 -11.24
C ASP A 131 -14.65 0.51 -11.13
N PRO A 132 -15.55 0.98 -12.02
CA PRO A 132 -16.99 0.75 -11.94
C PRO A 132 -17.41 -0.69 -12.31
N GLY A 133 -16.45 -1.59 -12.49
CA GLY A 133 -16.68 -2.98 -12.88
C GLY A 133 -17.42 -3.84 -11.84
N ASN A 134 -17.87 -5.03 -12.29
CA ASN A 134 -18.61 -5.99 -11.46
C ASN A 134 -17.80 -6.42 -10.22
N PRO A 135 -18.31 -6.25 -8.98
CA PRO A 135 -17.56 -6.52 -7.75
C PRO A 135 -17.09 -7.97 -7.61
N LEU A 136 -17.83 -8.92 -8.20
CA LEU A 136 -17.44 -10.34 -8.17
C LEU A 136 -16.21 -10.62 -9.05
N VAL A 137 -16.17 -10.07 -10.26
CA VAL A 137 -15.01 -10.21 -11.18
C VAL A 137 -13.77 -9.58 -10.57
N ARG A 138 -13.95 -8.43 -9.90
CA ARG A 138 -12.90 -7.73 -9.16
C ARG A 138 -12.29 -8.58 -8.05
N LYS A 139 -13.12 -9.22 -7.23
CA LYS A 139 -12.66 -10.15 -6.18
C LYS A 139 -11.90 -11.36 -6.73
N VAL A 140 -12.34 -11.92 -7.86
CA VAL A 140 -11.64 -13.04 -8.50
C VAL A 140 -10.27 -12.59 -9.02
N LYS A 141 -10.18 -11.42 -9.67
CA LYS A 141 -8.90 -10.85 -10.10
C LYS A 141 -7.97 -10.60 -8.92
N ASP A 142 -8.49 -10.00 -7.84
CA ASP A 142 -7.72 -9.75 -6.62
C ASP A 142 -7.22 -11.07 -5.98
N ALA A 143 -7.98 -12.17 -6.09
CA ALA A 143 -7.53 -13.49 -5.66
C ALA A 143 -6.38 -14.05 -6.51
N PHE A 144 -6.42 -13.91 -7.84
CA PHE A 144 -5.29 -14.29 -8.71
C PHE A 144 -4.05 -13.45 -8.42
N VAL A 145 -4.23 -12.15 -8.23
CA VAL A 145 -3.15 -11.22 -7.86
C VAL A 145 -2.56 -11.60 -6.50
N LEU A 146 -3.40 -11.97 -5.52
CA LEU A 146 -2.96 -12.45 -4.21
C LEU A 146 -2.10 -13.71 -4.34
N ILE A 147 -2.52 -14.68 -5.15
CA ILE A 147 -1.75 -15.91 -5.40
C ILE A 147 -0.42 -15.58 -6.07
N GLY A 148 -0.42 -14.70 -7.09
CA GLY A 148 0.80 -14.25 -7.77
C GLY A 148 1.76 -13.55 -6.82
N LEU A 149 1.26 -12.61 -6.03
CA LEU A 149 2.07 -11.88 -5.05
C LEU A 149 2.59 -12.79 -3.94
N GLY A 150 1.74 -13.69 -3.43
CA GLY A 150 2.13 -14.71 -2.46
C GLY A 150 3.22 -15.63 -3.02
N GLY A 151 3.10 -16.04 -4.28
CA GLY A 151 4.11 -16.84 -4.99
C GLY A 151 5.45 -16.10 -5.11
N VAL A 152 5.45 -14.86 -5.58
CA VAL A 152 6.67 -14.04 -5.68
C VAL A 152 7.30 -13.81 -4.31
N ALA A 153 6.49 -13.52 -3.28
CA ALA A 153 6.97 -13.34 -1.92
C ALA A 153 7.58 -14.64 -1.35
N LEU A 154 6.96 -15.79 -1.60
CA LEU A 154 7.48 -17.09 -1.20
C LEU A 154 8.80 -17.43 -1.91
N VAL A 155 8.90 -17.14 -3.21
CA VAL A 155 10.15 -17.31 -3.97
C VAL A 155 11.23 -16.39 -3.43
N SER A 156 10.92 -15.10 -3.20
CA SER A 156 11.86 -14.13 -2.62
C SER A 156 12.35 -14.60 -1.25
N PHE A 157 11.45 -15.09 -0.40
CA PHE A 157 11.79 -15.63 0.91
C PHE A 157 12.64 -16.90 0.82
N ALA A 158 12.27 -17.86 -0.03
CA ALA A 158 13.02 -19.09 -0.24
C ALA A 158 14.43 -18.80 -0.74
N VAL A 159 14.56 -17.89 -1.71
CA VAL A 159 15.86 -17.46 -2.24
C VAL A 159 16.69 -16.77 -1.16
N SER A 160 16.09 -15.87 -0.36
CA SER A 160 16.77 -15.21 0.76
C SER A 160 17.24 -16.20 1.83
N ALA A 161 16.41 -17.19 2.17
CA ALA A 161 16.73 -18.23 3.14
C ALA A 161 17.82 -19.19 2.62
N LEU A 162 17.75 -19.58 1.34
CA LEU A 162 18.77 -20.38 0.67
C LEU A 162 20.08 -19.62 0.59
N ALA A 163 20.06 -18.32 0.30
CA ALA A 163 21.24 -17.50 0.27
C ALA A 163 21.89 -17.39 1.67
N ALA A 164 21.10 -17.16 2.72
CA ALA A 164 21.59 -17.12 4.09
C ALA A 164 22.19 -18.46 4.55
N THR A 165 21.59 -19.59 4.14
CA THR A 165 22.10 -20.94 4.47
C THR A 165 23.29 -21.36 3.63
N ALA A 166 23.35 -20.98 2.36
CA ALA A 166 24.47 -21.22 1.45
C ALA A 166 25.72 -20.48 1.95
N VAL A 167 25.60 -19.21 2.35
CA VAL A 167 26.69 -18.45 2.99
C VAL A 167 27.22 -19.21 4.22
N GLY A 168 26.33 -19.71 5.09
CA GLY A 168 26.73 -20.45 6.29
C GLY A 168 27.22 -21.89 6.05
N ARG A 169 26.92 -22.52 4.91
CA ARG A 169 27.40 -23.88 4.57
C ARG A 169 28.68 -23.86 3.76
N VAL A 170 28.80 -22.95 2.79
CA VAL A 170 30.00 -22.76 1.97
C VAL A 170 31.17 -22.26 2.83
N ALA A 171 30.92 -21.35 3.78
CA ALA A 171 31.92 -20.92 4.76
C ALA A 171 32.47 -22.09 5.61
N ARG A 172 31.63 -23.11 5.89
CA ARG A 172 32.04 -24.30 6.66
C ARG A 172 32.68 -25.39 5.79
N LEU A 173 32.30 -25.52 4.52
CA LEU A 173 32.80 -26.59 3.63
C LEU A 173 34.17 -26.29 3.01
N ILE A 174 34.50 -25.01 2.78
CA ILE A 174 35.74 -24.62 2.07
C ILE A 174 36.82 -24.12 3.05
N GLY A 175 36.52 -24.02 4.35
CA GLY A 175 37.49 -23.52 5.35
C GLY A 175 37.92 -22.06 5.13
N ILE A 176 37.22 -21.32 4.27
CA ILE A 176 37.48 -19.91 4.01
C ILE A 176 37.01 -19.15 5.26
N PRO A 177 37.89 -18.36 5.92
CA PRO A 177 37.48 -17.58 7.08
C PRO A 177 36.27 -16.72 6.71
N GLU A 178 35.29 -16.59 7.61
CA GLU A 178 34.04 -15.82 7.39
C GLU A 178 34.28 -14.33 7.00
N ASN A 179 35.54 -13.90 7.08
CA ASN A 179 36.05 -12.55 6.86
C ASN A 179 36.86 -12.43 5.55
N GLY A 180 36.97 -13.50 4.75
CA GLY A 180 37.70 -13.52 3.48
C GLY A 180 36.88 -12.96 2.31
N ILE A 181 37.56 -12.56 1.24
CA ILE A 181 36.98 -11.95 0.02
C ILE A 181 35.86 -12.83 -0.58
N GLY A 182 36.01 -14.16 -0.54
CA GLY A 182 35.00 -15.10 -1.04
C GLY A 182 33.70 -15.11 -0.23
N GLY A 183 33.76 -15.02 1.10
CA GLY A 183 32.58 -14.93 1.96
C GLY A 183 31.87 -13.59 1.81
N TRP A 184 32.64 -12.51 1.62
CA TRP A 184 32.10 -11.19 1.33
C TRP A 184 31.39 -11.14 -0.03
N LEU A 185 31.99 -11.72 -1.08
CA LEU A 185 31.40 -11.78 -2.41
C LEU A 185 30.09 -12.61 -2.44
N LEU A 186 30.03 -13.71 -1.69
CA LEU A 186 28.82 -14.53 -1.57
C LEU A 186 27.69 -13.79 -0.83
N ARG A 187 28.02 -13.01 0.20
CA ARG A 187 27.06 -12.16 0.92
C ARG A 187 26.52 -11.04 0.03
N ILE A 188 27.37 -10.43 -0.80
CA ILE A 188 26.95 -9.43 -1.79
C ILE A 188 26.05 -10.07 -2.84
N ALA A 189 26.39 -11.24 -3.37
CA ALA A 189 25.55 -11.95 -4.33
C ALA A 189 24.17 -12.27 -3.73
N ALA A 190 24.13 -12.80 -2.49
CA ALA A 190 22.90 -13.05 -1.75
C ALA A 190 22.04 -11.78 -1.60
N PHE A 191 22.68 -10.68 -1.21
CA PHE A 191 22.02 -9.38 -1.06
C PHE A 191 21.48 -8.84 -2.38
N LEU A 192 22.28 -8.89 -3.46
CA LEU A 192 21.86 -8.47 -4.79
C LEU A 192 20.68 -9.29 -5.32
N ILE A 193 20.64 -10.59 -5.02
CA ILE A 193 19.50 -11.43 -5.39
C ILE A 193 18.26 -11.04 -4.58
N ALA A 194 18.38 -10.77 -3.28
CA ALA A 194 17.26 -10.31 -2.46
C ALA A 194 16.72 -8.96 -2.95
N VAL A 195 17.61 -8.00 -3.21
CA VAL A 195 17.28 -6.70 -3.82
C VAL A 195 16.62 -6.88 -5.19
N GLY A 196 17.12 -7.81 -6.01
CA GLY A 196 16.52 -8.13 -7.31
C GLY A 196 15.12 -8.70 -7.19
N ALA A 197 14.87 -9.56 -6.19
CA ALA A 197 13.53 -10.09 -5.92
C ALA A 197 12.57 -8.98 -5.44
N ASP A 198 13.03 -8.11 -4.54
CA ASP A 198 12.25 -6.96 -4.05
C ASP A 198 11.97 -5.95 -5.17
N PHE A 199 12.94 -5.73 -6.07
CA PHE A 199 12.76 -4.92 -7.27
C PHE A 199 11.70 -5.49 -8.21
N LEU A 200 11.70 -6.80 -8.47
CA LEU A 200 10.69 -7.45 -9.31
C LEU A 200 9.30 -7.40 -8.66
N LEU A 201 9.23 -7.61 -7.34
CA LEU A 201 8.00 -7.47 -6.57
C LEU A 201 7.44 -6.05 -6.67
N LEU A 202 8.28 -5.03 -6.50
CA LEU A 202 7.86 -3.64 -6.64
C LEU A 202 7.45 -3.29 -8.08
N CYS A 203 8.17 -3.77 -9.09
CA CYS A 203 7.74 -3.62 -10.49
C CYS A 203 6.33 -4.19 -10.70
N TYR A 204 6.07 -5.38 -10.17
CA TYR A 204 4.76 -6.03 -10.26
C TYR A 204 3.68 -5.22 -9.52
N VAL A 205 3.94 -4.80 -8.28
CA VAL A 205 2.99 -4.01 -7.48
C VAL A 205 2.70 -2.65 -8.11
N LEU A 206 3.68 -1.99 -8.70
CA LEU A 206 3.52 -0.64 -9.26
C LEU A 206 2.84 -0.61 -10.63
N THR A 207 2.85 -1.72 -11.37
CA THR A 207 2.26 -1.78 -12.73
C THR A 207 0.95 -2.56 -12.74
N TRP A 208 0.95 -3.77 -12.20
CA TRP A 208 -0.14 -4.73 -12.38
C TRP A 208 -1.32 -4.48 -11.44
N LEU A 209 -1.06 -4.08 -10.19
CA LEU A 209 -2.14 -3.79 -9.23
C LEU A 209 -2.98 -2.57 -9.64
N PRO A 210 -2.39 -1.36 -9.83
CA PRO A 210 -3.19 -0.18 -10.16
C PRO A 210 -3.85 -0.28 -11.54
N GLY A 211 -3.31 -1.12 -12.44
CA GLY A 211 -3.77 -1.26 -13.81
C GLY A 211 -3.36 -0.06 -14.67
N VAL A 212 -2.14 0.44 -14.46
CA VAL A 212 -1.59 1.60 -15.16
C VAL A 212 -0.34 1.20 -15.95
N GLU A 213 -0.04 1.96 -17.00
CA GLU A 213 1.10 1.70 -17.90
C GLU A 213 2.16 2.82 -17.83
N PRO A 214 2.84 3.01 -16.68
CA PRO A 214 3.94 3.96 -16.57
C PRO A 214 5.13 3.60 -17.48
N PRO A 215 5.92 4.58 -17.93
CA PRO A 215 7.14 4.33 -18.68
C PRO A 215 8.09 3.38 -17.94
N ARG A 216 8.59 2.34 -18.62
CA ARG A 216 9.42 1.28 -18.01
C ARG A 216 10.63 1.81 -17.23
N HIS A 217 11.27 2.86 -17.73
CA HIS A 217 12.39 3.51 -17.05
C HIS A 217 11.96 4.15 -15.72
N THR A 218 10.81 4.81 -15.69
CA THR A 218 10.25 5.40 -14.47
C THR A 218 9.92 4.34 -13.43
N VAL A 219 9.35 3.20 -13.85
CA VAL A 219 9.08 2.05 -12.97
C VAL A 219 10.39 1.49 -12.41
N ALA A 220 11.40 1.31 -13.24
CA ALA A 220 12.70 0.79 -12.80
C ALA A 220 13.35 1.72 -11.75
N VAL A 221 13.32 3.04 -11.95
CA VAL A 221 13.84 3.99 -10.97
C VAL A 221 13.03 3.92 -9.66
N ALA A 222 11.69 3.91 -9.74
CA ALA A 222 10.84 3.81 -8.55
C ALA A 222 11.05 2.49 -7.80
N ALA A 223 11.11 1.36 -8.50
CA ALA A 223 11.35 0.05 -7.92
C ALA A 223 12.73 -0.06 -7.30
N LEU A 224 13.76 0.59 -7.87
CA LEU A 224 15.10 0.64 -7.27
C LEU A 224 15.11 1.46 -5.98
N ILE A 225 14.46 2.63 -5.97
CA ILE A 225 14.30 3.45 -4.76
C ILE A 225 13.58 2.65 -3.68
N GLY A 226 12.48 1.96 -4.05
CA GLY A 226 11.72 1.13 -3.14
C GLY A 226 12.52 -0.08 -2.63
N ALA A 227 13.30 -0.75 -3.47
CA ALA A 227 14.11 -1.90 -3.05
C ALA A 227 15.20 -1.49 -2.05
N ILE A 228 15.90 -0.38 -2.33
CA ILE A 228 16.90 0.18 -1.40
C ILE A 228 16.23 0.61 -0.09
N GLY A 229 15.10 1.31 -0.18
CA GLY A 229 14.33 1.72 0.99
C GLY A 229 13.85 0.52 1.81
N PHE A 230 13.41 -0.56 1.17
CA PHE A 230 12.91 -1.76 1.83
C PHE A 230 14.03 -2.50 2.58
N GLU A 231 15.22 -2.62 1.98
CA GLU A 231 16.41 -3.12 2.68
C GLU A 231 16.79 -2.25 3.88
N LEU A 232 16.76 -0.93 3.73
CA LEU A 232 17.00 0.00 4.84
C LEU A 232 15.96 -0.20 5.95
N LEU A 233 14.68 -0.37 5.62
CA LEU A 233 13.60 -0.66 6.56
C LEU A 233 13.83 -1.98 7.31
N LYS A 234 14.34 -3.03 6.65
CA LYS A 234 14.70 -4.31 7.31
C LYS A 234 15.79 -4.09 8.37
N LEU A 235 16.80 -3.29 8.04
CA LEU A 235 17.88 -2.94 8.97
C LEU A 235 17.36 -2.14 10.16
N LEU A 236 16.50 -1.13 9.92
CA LEU A 236 15.87 -0.33 10.97
C LEU A 236 15.01 -1.20 11.90
N LEU A 237 14.18 -2.08 11.33
CA LEU A 237 13.37 -3.02 12.12
C LEU A 237 14.26 -3.94 12.96
N SER A 238 15.34 -4.48 12.38
CA SER A 238 16.26 -5.34 13.13
C SER A 238 16.94 -4.60 14.28
N SER A 239 17.32 -3.33 14.10
CA SER A 239 17.89 -2.53 15.19
C SER A 239 16.85 -2.22 16.27
N TYR A 240 15.64 -1.82 15.88
CA TYR A 240 14.56 -1.54 16.82
C TYR A 240 14.22 -2.75 17.70
N LEU A 241 14.14 -3.94 17.10
CA LEU A 241 13.86 -5.17 17.85
C LEU A 241 14.97 -5.51 18.85
N LYS A 242 16.24 -5.26 18.50
CA LYS A 242 17.39 -5.48 19.39
C LYS A 242 17.47 -4.47 20.53
N ASP A 243 17.21 -3.19 20.23
CA ASP A 243 17.52 -2.09 21.15
C ASP A 243 16.32 -1.62 21.98
N VAL A 244 15.10 -1.77 21.46
CA VAL A 244 13.87 -1.21 22.04
C VAL A 244 12.93 -2.32 22.49
N ALA A 245 12.60 -3.27 21.61
CA ALA A 245 11.67 -4.36 21.97
C ALA A 245 12.25 -5.31 23.04
N ALA A 246 13.58 -5.45 23.10
CA ALA A 246 14.25 -6.24 24.13
C ALA A 246 14.37 -5.53 25.50
N LYS A 247 14.10 -4.22 25.58
CA LYS A 247 14.14 -3.49 26.86
C LYS A 247 12.79 -3.58 27.56
N SER A 248 12.84 -3.92 28.86
CA SER A 248 11.69 -4.21 29.75
C SER A 248 10.53 -3.20 29.73
N MET A 249 10.79 -1.94 29.35
CA MET A 249 9.83 -0.84 29.44
C MET A 249 8.60 -0.97 28.51
N TYR A 250 8.72 -1.70 27.38
CA TYR A 250 7.61 -1.91 26.42
C TYR A 250 6.99 -3.32 26.47
N GLY A 251 7.56 -4.23 27.29
CA GLY A 251 7.01 -5.56 27.57
C GLY A 251 6.51 -6.31 26.33
N ALA A 252 5.33 -6.94 26.46
CA ALA A 252 4.69 -7.74 25.40
C ALA A 252 4.16 -6.92 24.19
N PHE A 253 4.10 -5.58 24.30
CA PHE A 253 3.58 -4.72 23.23
C PHE A 253 4.63 -4.25 22.22
N GLY A 254 5.93 -4.39 22.56
CA GLY A 254 7.01 -3.90 21.70
C GLY A 254 7.02 -4.54 20.30
N VAL A 255 6.73 -5.83 20.21
CA VAL A 255 6.74 -6.57 18.94
C VAL A 255 5.57 -6.19 18.01
N PRO A 256 4.30 -6.19 18.45
CA PRO A 256 3.19 -5.72 17.62
C PRO A 256 3.36 -4.28 17.14
N ILE A 257 3.86 -3.38 18.00
CA ILE A 257 4.11 -1.98 17.63
C ILE A 257 5.23 -1.88 16.59
N ALA A 258 6.34 -2.61 16.77
CA ALA A 258 7.42 -2.67 15.78
C ALA A 258 6.90 -3.13 14.40
N LEU A 259 6.06 -4.17 14.40
CA LEU A 259 5.46 -4.70 13.20
C LEU A 259 4.54 -3.68 12.53
N LEU A 260 3.66 -3.02 13.29
CA LEU A 260 2.77 -1.97 12.76
C LEU A 260 3.56 -0.82 12.14
N LEU A 261 4.63 -0.36 12.81
CA LEU A 261 5.51 0.68 12.28
C LEU A 261 6.20 0.22 11.00
N TRP A 262 6.75 -0.99 10.97
CA TRP A 262 7.41 -1.53 9.79
C TRP A 262 6.46 -1.65 8.60
N ILE A 263 5.26 -2.17 8.83
CA ILE A 263 4.21 -2.24 7.80
C ILE A 263 3.86 -0.82 7.32
N ASN A 264 3.68 0.13 8.24
CA ASN A 264 3.32 1.51 7.88
C ASN A 264 4.40 2.20 7.05
N PHE A 265 5.67 2.07 7.43
CA PHE A 265 6.77 2.62 6.66
C PHE A 265 6.90 1.96 5.30
N THR A 266 6.68 0.63 5.20
CA THR A 266 6.69 -0.09 3.92
C THR A 266 5.55 0.38 3.02
N ALA A 267 4.35 0.59 3.58
CA ALA A 267 3.20 1.13 2.85
C ALA A 267 3.49 2.54 2.33
N LYS A 268 4.04 3.43 3.17
CA LYS A 268 4.45 4.78 2.78
C LYS A 268 5.50 4.78 1.68
N LEU A 269 6.51 3.92 1.79
CA LEU A 269 7.54 3.76 0.76
C LEU A 269 6.94 3.29 -0.56
N THR A 270 6.02 2.32 -0.51
CA THR A 270 5.32 1.80 -1.69
C THR A 270 4.47 2.89 -2.36
N LEU A 271 3.72 3.66 -1.58
CA LEU A 271 2.95 4.82 -2.08
C LEU A 271 3.86 5.88 -2.66
N TYR A 272 5.03 6.14 -2.06
CA TYR A 272 6.01 7.06 -2.61
C TYR A 272 6.54 6.61 -3.97
N CYS A 273 6.83 5.31 -4.11
CA CYS A 273 7.23 4.75 -5.40
C CYS A 273 6.09 4.88 -6.43
N ALA A 274 4.84 4.67 -6.02
CA ALA A 274 3.68 4.87 -6.88
C ALA A 274 3.54 6.33 -7.32
N ALA A 275 3.72 7.30 -6.42
CA ALA A 275 3.68 8.72 -6.76
C ALA A 275 4.82 9.12 -7.68
N TRP A 276 6.00 8.54 -7.52
CA TRP A 276 7.11 8.70 -8.45
C TRP A 276 6.77 8.19 -9.85
N THR A 277 6.09 7.04 -9.92
CA THR A 277 5.63 6.50 -11.21
C THR A 277 4.54 7.33 -11.87
N ALA A 278 3.63 7.89 -11.05
CA ALA A 278 2.54 8.73 -11.52
C ALA A 278 3.02 10.13 -11.94
N THR A 279 4.12 10.63 -11.37
CA THR A 279 4.63 11.97 -11.65
C THR A 279 5.52 11.97 -12.89
N PRO A 280 5.09 12.59 -14.01
CA PRO A 280 5.90 12.64 -15.23
C PRO A 280 7.19 13.46 -15.04
N PRO A 281 8.24 13.15 -15.82
CA PRO A 281 9.42 14.03 -15.98
C PRO A 281 8.99 15.46 -16.34
N ALA A 282 9.77 16.46 -15.93
CA ALA A 282 9.39 17.87 -16.10
C ALA A 282 9.15 18.24 -17.57
N ALA A 283 9.99 17.76 -18.50
CA ALA A 283 9.82 17.96 -19.94
C ALA A 283 8.49 17.38 -20.45
N GLN A 284 8.12 16.16 -20.05
CA GLN A 284 6.84 15.55 -20.42
C GLN A 284 5.64 16.27 -19.81
N ALA A 285 5.78 16.83 -18.60
CA ALA A 285 4.73 17.61 -17.97
C ALA A 285 4.50 18.97 -18.67
N GLU A 286 5.56 19.57 -19.21
CA GLU A 286 5.49 20.78 -20.03
C GLU A 286 4.81 20.47 -21.37
N ASP A 287 5.22 19.40 -22.07
CA ASP A 287 4.59 18.95 -23.32
C ASP A 287 3.09 18.62 -23.15
N GLU A 288 2.72 17.91 -22.08
CA GLU A 288 1.31 17.58 -21.75
C GLU A 288 0.47 18.82 -21.44
N ALA A 289 1.06 19.80 -20.74
CA ALA A 289 0.39 21.06 -20.41
C ALA A 289 0.19 21.96 -21.64
N GLU A 290 1.20 22.02 -22.53
CA GLU A 290 1.10 22.72 -23.82
C GLU A 290 0.00 22.10 -24.70
N TRP A 291 0.00 20.77 -24.84
CA TRP A 291 -1.04 20.05 -25.57
C TRP A 291 -2.44 20.26 -24.98
N ALA A 292 -2.59 20.20 -23.65
CA ALA A 292 -3.87 20.43 -22.98
C ALA A 292 -4.38 21.86 -23.16
N ALA A 293 -3.50 22.86 -23.07
CA ALA A 293 -3.85 24.25 -23.32
C ALA A 293 -4.24 24.51 -24.79
N GLU A 294 -3.66 23.76 -25.73
CA GLU A 294 -3.97 23.84 -27.15
C GLU A 294 -5.30 23.13 -27.47
N ALA A 295 -5.60 22.02 -26.80
CA ALA A 295 -6.89 21.32 -26.87
C ALA A 295 -8.05 22.14 -26.28
N ASP A 296 -7.82 22.87 -25.17
CA ASP A 296 -8.81 23.75 -24.55
C ASP A 296 -9.14 24.95 -25.45
N LYS A 297 -8.14 25.51 -26.12
CA LYS A 297 -8.33 26.56 -27.15
C LYS A 297 -9.02 26.07 -28.42
N ALA A 298 -8.95 24.77 -28.72
CA ALA A 298 -9.57 24.16 -29.88
C ALA A 298 -11.04 23.75 -29.64
N GLN A 299 -11.53 23.82 -28.40
CA GLN A 299 -12.96 23.65 -28.11
C GLN A 299 -13.70 24.92 -28.56
N PRO A 300 -14.75 24.82 -29.41
CA PRO A 300 -15.54 25.98 -29.78
C PRO A 300 -16.18 26.54 -28.52
N SER A 301 -15.89 27.81 -28.22
CA SER A 301 -16.60 28.57 -27.19
C SER A 301 -18.09 28.48 -27.49
N GLU A 302 -18.86 27.81 -26.62
CA GLU A 302 -20.32 27.98 -26.60
C GLU A 302 -20.59 29.46 -26.32
N GLU A 303 -20.86 30.21 -27.39
CA GLU A 303 -21.35 31.58 -27.28
C GLU A 303 -22.64 31.54 -26.44
N PRO A 304 -22.78 32.40 -25.41
CA PRO A 304 -24.02 32.49 -24.67
C PRO A 304 -25.12 32.94 -25.65
N SER A 305 -26.03 32.02 -25.97
CA SER A 305 -27.24 32.34 -26.73
C SER A 305 -27.98 33.48 -26.04
N GLU A 306 -28.10 34.62 -26.72
CA GLU A 306 -28.89 35.76 -26.25
C GLU A 306 -30.32 35.31 -25.90
N PRO A 307 -30.94 35.85 -24.82
CA PRO A 307 -32.31 35.51 -24.50
C PRO A 307 -33.23 36.10 -25.57
N SER A 308 -33.85 35.23 -26.35
CA SER A 308 -34.92 35.59 -27.30
C SER A 308 -36.07 36.28 -26.58
N GLU A 309 -36.34 37.54 -26.94
CA GLU A 309 -37.54 38.27 -26.52
C GLU A 309 -38.83 37.50 -26.93
N PRO A 310 -39.87 37.48 -26.09
CA PRO A 310 -41.13 36.84 -26.46
C PRO A 310 -41.92 37.76 -27.41
N SER A 311 -42.03 37.32 -28.66
CA SER A 311 -42.95 37.87 -29.68
C SER A 311 -44.38 37.92 -29.15
N GLU A 312 -44.97 39.11 -29.15
CA GLU A 312 -46.42 39.33 -29.05
C GLU A 312 -47.16 38.57 -30.17
N GLY A 313 -48.33 38.01 -29.83
CA GLY A 313 -49.29 37.42 -30.76
C GLY A 313 -50.72 37.57 -30.21
N PRO A 314 -51.70 38.04 -31.00
CA PRO A 314 -52.95 38.58 -30.47
C PRO A 314 -54.11 37.57 -30.47
N SER A 315 -55.07 37.74 -29.54
CA SER A 315 -56.53 37.75 -29.77
C SER A 315 -57.28 37.26 -28.52
N GLY A 316 -58.22 38.08 -28.04
CA GLY A 316 -58.96 37.86 -26.80
C GLY A 316 -60.26 37.05 -26.93
N SER A 317 -60.87 36.73 -25.79
CA SER A 317 -62.20 37.22 -25.40
C SER A 317 -62.57 36.81 -23.96
N SER A 318 -63.25 37.73 -23.26
CA SER A 318 -64.27 37.54 -22.20
C SER A 318 -63.90 36.89 -20.85
N GLY A 319 -63.92 37.68 -19.77
CA GLY A 319 -64.19 37.23 -18.37
C GLY A 319 -65.69 37.32 -18.03
N PRO A 320 -66.12 37.51 -16.77
CA PRO A 320 -65.67 37.02 -15.43
C PRO A 320 -66.90 36.34 -14.69
N PRO A 321 -67.03 36.16 -13.34
CA PRO A 321 -66.18 36.54 -12.18
C PRO A 321 -66.00 35.49 -11.04
N GLU A 322 -65.20 35.89 -10.04
CA GLU A 322 -65.07 35.46 -8.62
C GLU A 322 -66.44 35.19 -7.90
N PRO A 323 -66.53 34.54 -6.70
CA PRO A 323 -65.70 34.86 -5.51
C PRO A 323 -65.47 33.77 -4.41
N GLU A 324 -64.72 34.18 -3.38
CA GLU A 324 -64.92 33.94 -1.93
C GLU A 324 -64.47 32.66 -1.19
N GLY A 325 -63.89 32.91 0.00
CA GLY A 325 -63.85 32.01 1.17
C GLY A 325 -62.53 31.26 1.37
N GLU A 326 -61.91 31.17 2.55
CA GLU A 326 -62.29 31.59 3.89
C GLU A 326 -61.06 31.40 4.78
N LYS A 327 -60.85 32.32 5.73
CA LYS A 327 -59.90 32.15 6.84
C LYS A 327 -60.37 30.97 7.69
N HIS A 328 -59.49 30.04 8.08
CA HIS A 328 -59.59 29.51 9.44
C HIS A 328 -58.24 29.13 10.06
N ARG A 329 -58.16 29.56 11.31
CA ARG A 329 -57.08 29.55 12.29
C ARG A 329 -56.89 28.15 12.90
N ALA A 330 -55.66 27.96 13.38
CA ALA A 330 -55.27 27.44 14.69
C ALA A 330 -55.11 25.93 14.91
N GLY A 331 -53.99 25.61 15.57
CA GLY A 331 -53.94 24.60 16.62
C GLY A 331 -52.85 23.55 16.46
N GLY A 332 -51.72 23.71 17.17
CA GLY A 332 -50.84 22.58 17.54
C GLY A 332 -51.51 21.66 18.59
N PRO A 333 -50.81 20.77 19.32
CA PRO A 333 -49.35 20.72 19.53
C PRO A 333 -48.70 19.31 19.49
N GLU A 334 -47.37 19.33 19.58
CA GLU A 334 -46.43 18.42 20.27
C GLU A 334 -46.81 16.96 20.63
N GLY A 335 -45.88 16.04 20.35
CA GLY A 335 -45.68 14.78 21.09
C GLY A 335 -44.50 13.95 20.57
N PRO A 336 -43.73 13.24 21.41
CA PRO A 336 -42.27 13.20 21.30
C PRO A 336 -41.61 11.83 21.00
N SER A 337 -40.34 11.95 20.62
CA SER A 337 -39.14 11.13 20.89
C SER A 337 -39.23 9.82 21.69
N ALA A 338 -38.42 8.86 21.21
CA ALA A 338 -37.68 7.79 21.90
C ALA A 338 -38.29 6.38 21.98
N ALA A 339 -37.74 5.48 21.16
CA ALA A 339 -37.60 4.03 21.38
C ALA A 339 -36.12 3.70 21.04
N ALA A 340 -35.32 3.28 22.02
CA ALA A 340 -35.11 1.90 22.48
C ALA A 340 -34.16 1.13 21.55
#